data_AF-A0A1C5LZL7-F1
#
_entry.id   AF-A0A1C5LZL7-F1
#
_cell.length_a   1.000
_cell.length_b   1.000
_cell.length_c   1.000
_cell.angle_alpha   90.00
_cell.angle_beta   90.00
_cell.angle_gamma   90.00
#
_symmetry.space_group_name_H-M   'P 1'
#
loop_
_entity.id
_entity.type
_entity.pdbx_description
1 polymer ?
#
loop_
_entity_poly.entity_id
_entity_poly.type
_entity_poly.pdbx_seq_one_letter_code
_entity_poly.pdbx_strand_id
1 'polypeptide(L)'
;MRAYKRMAKFSILIAIISLLIAILLNFCFAIDKTGFWINVCLGLFGSATLTILTSVVSYFHEKRQTLENFVYHTRQILSYLNKYQESMSLEQKLKFYLDYHDLDKSAWDMDIGNMDFFSENKTHDFQYIYTAIYKPILDFNRAVENHVWHFRWYLDGTGKNDTVMEKFLLELQEYLLEKNEQDIPTEYDENGNIVSTCHHSTVKPKLVLNIRKELNGRYYEIMYGKKITKREMNSQEAQNNG
;
A
#
# COMPACT_ATOMS: atom_id res chain seq x y z
N MET A 1 6.94 -13.80 -2.84
CA MET A 1 5.83 -14.16 -3.76
C MET A 1 6.36 -14.65 -5.11
N ARG A 2 7.44 -14.02 -5.62
CA ARG A 2 8.05 -14.30 -6.92
C ARG A 2 8.44 -15.77 -7.12
N ALA A 3 9.02 -16.39 -6.08
CA ALA A 3 9.49 -17.77 -6.15
C ALA A 3 8.33 -18.75 -6.43
N TYR A 4 7.27 -18.71 -5.63
CA TYR A 4 6.11 -19.57 -5.84
C TYR A 4 5.37 -19.29 -7.14
N LYS A 5 5.30 -18.02 -7.57
CA LYS A 5 4.76 -17.67 -8.90
C LYS A 5 5.54 -18.32 -10.04
N ARG A 6 6.88 -18.29 -9.97
CA ARG A 6 7.76 -18.95 -10.95
C ARG A 6 7.60 -20.47 -10.89
N MET A 7 7.60 -21.06 -9.70
CA MET A 7 7.41 -22.51 -9.51
C MET A 7 6.09 -22.99 -10.10
N ALA A 8 4.98 -22.26 -9.87
CA ALA A 8 3.68 -22.59 -10.44
C ALA A 8 3.72 -22.56 -11.98
N LYS A 9 4.31 -21.51 -12.58
CA LYS A 9 4.42 -21.39 -14.05
C LYS A 9 5.22 -22.52 -14.67
N PHE A 10 6.39 -22.85 -14.12
CA PHE A 10 7.21 -23.95 -14.63
C PHE A 10 6.52 -25.30 -14.45
N SER A 11 5.87 -25.52 -13.31
CA SER A 11 5.15 -26.78 -13.04
C SER A 11 3.94 -26.95 -13.96
N ILE A 12 3.22 -25.87 -14.30
CA ILE A 12 2.15 -25.90 -15.32
C ILE A 12 2.71 -26.33 -16.68
N LEU A 13 3.85 -25.79 -17.10
CA LEU A 13 4.47 -26.17 -18.36
C LEU A 13 4.87 -27.66 -18.38
N ILE A 14 5.49 -28.14 -17.31
CA ILE A 14 5.88 -29.56 -17.17
C ILE A 14 4.63 -30.46 -17.18
N ALA A 15 3.56 -30.08 -16.48
CA ALA A 15 2.31 -30.82 -16.47
C ALA A 15 1.69 -30.91 -17.88
N ILE A 16 1.65 -29.81 -18.63
CA ILE A 16 1.11 -29.81 -19.99
C ILE A 16 1.95 -30.70 -20.93
N ILE A 17 3.28 -30.56 -20.91
CA ILE A 17 4.16 -31.33 -21.79
C ILE A 17 4.09 -32.83 -21.46
N SER A 18 4.16 -33.20 -20.18
CA SER A 18 4.08 -34.60 -19.75
C SER A 18 2.74 -35.24 -20.13
N LEU A 19 1.64 -34.51 -20.00
CA LEU A 19 0.32 -34.99 -20.41
C LEU A 19 0.22 -35.16 -21.93
N LEU A 20 0.71 -34.20 -22.71
CA LEU A 20 0.71 -34.29 -24.17
C LEU A 20 1.55 -35.47 -24.68
N ILE A 21 2.72 -35.71 -24.10
CA ILE A 21 3.56 -36.87 -24.44
C ILE A 21 2.86 -38.17 -24.07
N ALA A 22 2.22 -38.26 -22.89
CA ALA A 22 1.47 -39.44 -22.50
C ALA A 22 0.33 -39.76 -23.47
N ILE A 23 -0.44 -38.75 -23.89
CA ILE A 23 -1.51 -38.89 -24.88
C ILE A 23 -0.94 -39.34 -26.22
N LEU A 24 0.12 -38.70 -26.71
CA LEU A 24 0.73 -39.02 -28.00
C LEU A 24 1.32 -40.43 -28.04
N LEU A 25 1.99 -40.87 -26.97
CA LEU A 25 2.49 -42.25 -26.86
C LEU A 25 1.35 -43.27 -26.79
N ASN A 26 0.26 -42.95 -26.08
CA ASN A 26 -0.87 -43.85 -25.94
C ASN A 26 -1.67 -44.03 -27.24
N PHE A 27 -1.84 -42.97 -28.03
CA PHE A 27 -2.72 -42.99 -29.21
C PHE A 27 -1.98 -43.07 -30.56
N CYS A 28 -0.75 -42.54 -30.67
CA CYS A 28 -0.01 -42.53 -31.96
C CYS A 28 1.04 -43.64 -32.08
N PHE A 29 1.55 -44.17 -30.96
CA PHE A 29 2.62 -45.17 -30.96
C PHE A 29 2.21 -46.39 -30.12
N ALA A 30 1.27 -47.19 -30.63
CA ALA A 30 0.88 -48.47 -30.03
C ALA A 30 1.96 -49.55 -30.26
N ILE A 31 3.13 -49.38 -29.64
CA ILE A 31 4.21 -50.36 -29.62
C ILE A 31 4.25 -51.00 -28.23
N ASP A 32 4.45 -52.31 -28.11
CA ASP A 32 4.44 -53.08 -26.85
C ASP A 32 5.32 -52.55 -25.70
N LYS A 33 6.23 -51.59 -25.98
CA LYS A 33 7.14 -50.97 -25.00
C LYS A 33 6.76 -49.57 -24.53
N THR A 34 5.64 -48.99 -24.99
CA THR A 34 5.25 -47.61 -24.62
C THR A 34 4.61 -47.49 -23.24
N GLY A 35 4.07 -48.58 -22.68
CA GLY A 35 3.40 -48.57 -21.37
C GLY A 35 4.28 -48.08 -20.22
N PHE A 36 5.57 -48.40 -20.23
CA PHE A 36 6.52 -47.89 -19.22
C PHE A 36 6.64 -46.36 -19.29
N TRP A 37 6.83 -45.80 -20.49
CA TRP A 37 6.99 -44.36 -20.69
C TRP A 37 5.72 -43.57 -20.39
N ILE A 38 4.54 -44.15 -20.68
CA ILE A 38 3.25 -43.56 -20.30
C ILE A 38 3.15 -43.44 -18.78
N ASN A 39 3.50 -44.49 -18.03
CA ASN A 39 3.48 -44.44 -16.56
C ASN A 39 4.45 -43.41 -15.99
N VAL A 40 5.66 -43.28 -16.57
CA VAL A 40 6.61 -42.23 -16.21
C VAL A 40 6.03 -40.84 -16.46
N CYS A 41 5.43 -40.60 -17.63
CA CYS A 41 4.81 -39.31 -17.95
C CYS A 41 3.63 -38.99 -17.02
N LEU A 42 2.79 -39.97 -16.68
CA LEU A 42 1.69 -39.79 -15.73
C LEU A 42 2.21 -39.50 -14.31
N GLY A 43 3.30 -40.15 -13.88
CA GLY A 43 3.95 -39.86 -12.61
C GLY A 43 4.52 -38.44 -12.54
N LEU A 44 5.15 -37.97 -13.63
CA LEU A 44 5.62 -36.60 -13.76
C LEU A 44 4.46 -35.60 -13.75
N PHE A 45 3.37 -35.90 -14.46
CA PHE A 45 2.17 -35.08 -14.47
C PHE A 45 1.55 -34.96 -13.06
N GLY A 46 1.42 -36.07 -12.33
CA GLY A 46 0.93 -36.08 -10.96
C GLY A 46 1.80 -35.24 -10.01
N SER A 47 3.12 -35.40 -10.10
CA SER A 47 4.09 -34.65 -9.29
C SER A 47 4.07 -33.15 -9.59
N ALA A 48 3.98 -32.78 -10.88
CA ALA A 48 3.82 -31.40 -11.30
C ALA A 48 2.50 -30.81 -10.80
N THR A 49 1.39 -31.55 -10.87
CA THR A 49 0.08 -31.12 -10.37
C THR A 49 0.10 -30.85 -8.87
N LEU A 50 0.72 -31.73 -8.08
CA LEU A 50 0.88 -31.52 -6.65
C LEU A 50 1.71 -30.26 -6.36
N THR A 51 2.77 -30.03 -7.13
CA THR A 51 3.64 -28.85 -6.98
C THR A 51 2.90 -27.55 -7.35
N ILE A 52 2.03 -27.59 -8.37
CA ILE A 52 1.15 -26.46 -8.71
C ILE A 52 0.25 -26.14 -7.52
N LEU A 53 -0.40 -27.16 -6.93
CA LEU A 53 -1.29 -26.94 -5.78
C LEU A 53 -0.54 -26.32 -4.59
N THR A 54 0.59 -26.89 -4.19
CA THR A 54 1.36 -26.40 -3.04
C THR A 54 1.94 -25.01 -3.28
N SER A 55 2.44 -24.73 -4.50
CA SER A 55 2.97 -23.41 -4.85
C SER A 55 1.87 -22.34 -4.91
N VAL A 56 0.66 -22.67 -5.38
CA VAL A 56 -0.48 -21.75 -5.38
C VAL A 56 -0.90 -21.41 -3.94
N VAL A 57 -1.03 -22.41 -3.07
CA VAL A 57 -1.36 -22.18 -1.64
C VAL A 57 -0.29 -21.33 -0.96
N SER A 58 0.99 -21.68 -1.15
CA SER A 58 2.12 -20.95 -0.58
C SER A 58 2.19 -19.51 -1.09
N TYR A 59 1.89 -19.29 -2.37
CA TYR A 59 1.79 -17.96 -2.93
C TYR A 59 0.69 -17.12 -2.24
N PHE A 60 -0.51 -17.68 -2.03
CA PHE A 60 -1.60 -16.93 -1.39
C PHE A 60 -1.29 -16.60 0.06
N HIS A 61 -0.63 -17.52 0.77
CA HIS A 61 -0.14 -17.28 2.12
C HIS A 61 0.88 -16.13 2.15
N GLU A 62 1.92 -16.21 1.31
CA GLU A 62 2.96 -15.18 1.25
C GLU A 62 2.41 -13.84 0.75
N LYS A 63 1.48 -13.84 -0.21
CA LYS A 63 0.76 -12.64 -0.66
C LYS A 63 0.10 -11.95 0.52
N ARG A 64 -0.67 -12.69 1.31
CA ARG A 64 -1.40 -12.14 2.46
C ARG A 64 -0.42 -11.56 3.47
N GLN A 65 0.63 -12.31 3.82
CA GLN A 65 1.65 -11.86 4.77
C GLN A 65 2.37 -10.58 4.31
N THR A 66 2.83 -10.51 3.05
CA THR A 66 3.47 -9.31 2.50
C THR A 66 2.52 -8.11 2.54
N LEU A 67 1.25 -8.30 2.19
CA LEU A 67 0.28 -7.22 2.23
C LEU A 67 -0.05 -6.78 3.66
N GLU A 68 -0.17 -7.69 4.61
CA GLU A 68 -0.40 -7.37 6.03
C GLU A 68 0.78 -6.61 6.63
N ASN A 69 2.02 -7.05 6.36
CA ASN A 69 3.25 -6.35 6.79
C ASN A 69 3.30 -4.93 6.23
N PHE A 70 3.02 -4.75 4.94
CA PHE A 70 2.98 -3.43 4.33
C PHE A 70 1.94 -2.51 4.99
N VAL A 71 0.74 -3.01 5.29
CA VAL A 71 -0.27 -2.23 6.03
C VAL A 71 0.23 -1.85 7.41
N TYR A 72 0.84 -2.80 8.12
CA TYR A 72 1.35 -2.58 9.47
C TYR A 72 2.42 -1.48 9.49
N HIS A 73 3.45 -1.59 8.64
CA HIS A 73 4.50 -0.58 8.54
C HIS A 73 3.95 0.77 8.04
N THR A 74 3.03 0.77 7.07
CA THR A 74 2.36 2.00 6.62
C THR A 74 1.62 2.66 7.78
N ARG A 75 0.86 1.91 8.57
CA ARG A 75 0.14 2.43 9.75
C ARG A 75 1.08 2.99 10.82
N GLN A 76 2.25 2.41 11.02
CA GLN A 76 3.27 2.96 11.91
C GLN A 76 3.76 4.34 11.43
N ILE A 77 4.10 4.45 10.14
CA ILE A 77 4.50 5.73 9.53
C ILE A 77 3.37 6.76 9.68
N LEU A 78 2.13 6.39 9.33
CA LEU A 78 0.97 7.27 9.45
C LEU A 78 0.68 7.67 10.91
N SER A 79 0.89 6.78 11.87
CA SER A 79 0.73 7.08 13.29
C SER A 79 1.73 8.13 13.75
N TYR A 80 2.97 8.06 13.26
CA TYR A 80 3.96 9.09 13.50
C TYR A 80 3.56 10.42 12.85
N LEU A 81 3.20 10.40 11.57
CA LEU A 81 2.78 11.59 10.82
C LEU A 81 1.58 12.31 11.46
N ASN A 82 0.65 11.54 12.01
CA ASN A 82 -0.53 12.07 12.70
C ASN A 82 -0.21 12.81 14.01
N LYS A 83 1.04 12.77 14.49
CA LYS A 83 1.48 13.57 15.64
C LYS A 83 1.74 15.03 15.26
N TYR A 84 1.94 15.34 13.98
CA TYR A 84 2.17 16.70 13.52
C TYR A 84 0.96 17.60 13.85
N GLN A 85 1.23 18.75 14.45
CA GLN A 85 0.22 19.76 14.77
C GLN A 85 0.67 21.11 14.24
N GLU A 86 -0.25 21.87 13.67
CA GLU A 86 0.05 23.20 13.13
C GLU A 86 0.54 24.18 14.21
N SER A 87 0.01 24.06 15.42
CA SER A 87 0.33 24.90 16.58
C SER A 87 1.72 24.65 17.19
N MET A 88 2.48 23.68 16.69
CA MET A 88 3.85 23.43 17.14
C MET A 88 4.74 24.66 16.89
N SER A 89 5.65 24.94 17.82
CA SER A 89 6.69 25.95 17.62
C SER A 89 7.65 25.55 16.49
N LEU A 90 8.38 26.53 15.94
CA LEU A 90 9.33 26.31 14.85
C LEU A 90 10.34 25.20 15.19
N GLU A 91 11.01 25.27 16.34
CA GLU A 91 11.96 24.24 16.77
C GLU A 91 11.33 22.85 16.92
N GLN A 92 10.10 22.77 17.44
CA GLN A 92 9.37 21.50 17.54
C GLN A 92 9.07 20.90 16.17
N LYS A 93 8.69 21.74 15.19
CA LYS A 93 8.44 21.28 13.81
C LYS A 93 9.73 20.77 13.17
N LEU A 94 10.83 21.50 13.30
CA LEU A 94 12.14 21.07 12.80
C LEU A 94 12.54 19.71 13.39
N LYS A 95 12.43 19.56 14.71
CA LYS A 95 12.73 18.31 15.39
C LYS A 95 11.83 17.16 14.93
N PHE A 96 10.53 17.42 14.76
CA PHE A 96 9.59 16.43 14.23
C PHE A 96 10.02 15.89 12.86
N TYR A 97 10.45 16.74 11.93
CA TYR A 97 10.90 16.30 10.60
C TYR A 97 12.22 15.55 10.64
N LEU A 98 13.15 15.92 11.53
CA LEU A 98 14.39 15.18 11.74
C LEU A 98 14.13 13.79 12.33
N ASP A 99 13.33 13.73 13.40
CA ASP A 99 12.92 12.47 14.03
C ASP A 99 12.15 11.59 13.02
N TYR A 100 11.32 12.19 12.16
CA TYR A 100 10.64 11.48 11.07
C TYR A 100 11.61 10.91 10.04
N HIS A 101 12.58 11.71 9.60
CA HIS A 101 13.61 11.29 8.64
C HIS A 101 14.37 10.07 9.17
N ASP A 102 14.75 10.11 10.44
CA ASP A 102 15.53 9.06 11.10
C ASP A 102 14.72 7.78 11.42
N LEU A 103 13.41 7.77 11.20
CA LEU A 103 12.62 6.53 11.25
C LEU A 103 13.13 5.52 10.22
N ASP A 104 13.38 4.29 10.67
CA ASP A 104 13.67 3.18 9.77
C ASP A 104 12.43 2.82 8.94
N LYS A 105 12.54 3.02 7.62
CA LYS A 105 11.50 2.72 6.62
C LYS A 105 11.92 1.56 5.71
N SER A 106 13.06 0.90 5.99
CA SER A 106 13.61 -0.16 5.14
C SER A 106 12.68 -1.37 5.01
N ALA A 107 12.03 -1.78 6.09
CA ALA A 107 11.06 -2.87 6.07
C ALA A 107 9.83 -2.54 5.21
N TRP A 108 9.38 -1.29 5.24
CA TRP A 108 8.28 -0.80 4.41
C TRP A 108 8.64 -0.80 2.91
N ASP A 109 9.85 -0.35 2.57
CA ASP A 109 10.39 -0.40 1.20
C ASP A 109 10.61 -1.85 0.71
N MET A 110 11.02 -2.74 1.62
CA MET A 110 11.18 -4.16 1.32
C MET A 110 9.83 -4.82 1.03
N ASP A 111 8.79 -4.52 1.80
CA ASP A 111 7.45 -5.09 1.60
C ASP A 111 6.88 -4.76 0.21
N ILE A 112 6.99 -3.49 -0.23
CA ILE A 112 6.55 -3.12 -1.59
C ILE A 112 7.40 -3.84 -2.64
N GLY A 113 8.71 -3.97 -2.42
CA GLY A 113 9.61 -4.71 -3.32
C GLY A 113 9.25 -6.19 -3.43
N ASN A 114 8.72 -6.79 -2.35
CA ASN A 114 8.35 -8.21 -2.32
C ASN A 114 6.99 -8.52 -2.99
N MET A 115 6.18 -7.50 -3.28
CA MET A 115 4.90 -7.68 -3.98
C MET A 115 5.11 -8.16 -5.42
N ASP A 116 4.44 -9.25 -5.80
CA ASP A 116 4.45 -9.76 -7.17
C ASP A 116 3.15 -10.50 -7.50
N PHE A 117 2.18 -9.79 -8.08
CA PHE A 117 0.84 -10.35 -8.33
C PHE A 117 0.81 -11.26 -9.56
N PHE A 118 0.10 -12.40 -9.48
CA PHE A 118 -0.09 -13.31 -10.62
C PHE A 118 -0.74 -12.64 -11.84
N SER A 119 -1.73 -11.76 -11.62
CA SER A 119 -2.59 -11.19 -12.67
C SER A 119 -2.37 -9.69 -12.89
N GLU A 120 -1.14 -9.19 -12.63
CA GLU A 120 -0.83 -7.75 -12.68
C GLU A 120 -1.25 -7.10 -14.00
N ASN A 121 -1.02 -7.77 -15.14
CA ASN A 121 -1.39 -7.26 -16.47
C ASN A 121 -2.90 -6.99 -16.64
N LYS A 122 -3.75 -7.53 -15.76
CA LYS A 122 -5.21 -7.34 -15.79
C LYS A 122 -5.68 -6.43 -14.67
N THR A 123 -5.20 -6.64 -13.45
CA THR A 123 -5.73 -5.97 -12.26
C THR A 123 -5.03 -4.65 -11.94
N HIS A 124 -3.77 -4.48 -12.38
CA HIS A 124 -2.94 -3.30 -12.08
C HIS A 124 -2.88 -3.02 -10.56
N ASP A 125 -2.84 -4.09 -9.76
CA ASP A 125 -2.92 -4.00 -8.29
C ASP A 125 -1.63 -3.38 -7.73
N PHE A 126 -0.46 -3.82 -8.21
CA PHE A 126 0.81 -3.22 -7.80
C PHE A 126 0.87 -1.75 -8.19
N GLN A 127 0.49 -1.42 -9.44
CA GLN A 127 0.48 -0.03 -9.89
C GLN A 127 -0.40 0.85 -9.00
N TYR A 128 -1.60 0.37 -8.64
CA TYR A 128 -2.48 1.09 -7.72
C TYR A 128 -1.85 1.27 -6.33
N ILE A 129 -1.32 0.21 -5.71
CA ILE A 129 -0.69 0.31 -4.38
C ILE A 129 0.48 1.30 -4.43
N TYR A 130 1.28 1.21 -5.50
CA TYR A 130 2.41 2.10 -5.71
C TYR A 130 1.96 3.56 -5.81
N THR A 131 0.97 3.88 -6.65
CA THR A 131 0.60 5.28 -6.93
C THR A 131 -0.29 5.89 -5.86
N ALA A 132 -1.19 5.12 -5.24
CA ALA A 132 -2.18 5.63 -4.30
C ALA A 132 -1.66 5.68 -2.86
N ILE A 133 -0.73 4.80 -2.49
CA ILE A 133 -0.28 4.64 -1.10
C ILE A 133 1.22 4.89 -0.96
N TYR A 134 2.05 4.15 -1.70
CA TYR A 134 3.50 4.21 -1.53
C TYR A 134 4.09 5.54 -1.99
N LYS A 135 3.74 5.97 -3.21
CA LYS A 135 4.31 7.16 -3.84
C LYS A 135 4.03 8.45 -3.04
N PRO A 136 2.81 8.72 -2.52
CA PRO A 136 2.57 9.92 -1.71
C PRO A 136 3.48 10.02 -0.46
N ILE A 137 3.75 8.89 0.20
CA ILE A 137 4.67 8.85 1.35
C ILE A 137 6.11 9.02 0.87
N LEU A 138 6.49 8.37 -0.24
CA LEU A 138 7.83 8.51 -0.81
C LEU A 138 8.13 9.94 -1.27
N ASP A 139 7.18 10.61 -1.91
CA ASP A 139 7.31 11.99 -2.36
C ASP A 139 7.49 12.91 -1.14
N PHE A 140 6.75 12.67 -0.05
CA PHE A 140 6.95 13.37 1.22
C PHE A 140 8.31 13.07 1.87
N ASN A 141 8.77 11.81 1.88
CA ASN A 141 10.10 11.43 2.38
C ASN A 141 11.20 12.24 1.67
N ARG A 142 11.13 12.32 0.34
CA ARG A 142 12.08 13.08 -0.49
C ARG A 142 12.03 14.57 -0.20
N ALA A 143 10.82 15.13 -0.05
CA ALA A 143 10.66 16.53 0.31
C ALA A 143 11.33 16.83 1.66
N VAL A 144 11.13 15.98 2.68
CA VAL A 144 11.81 16.14 3.98
C VAL A 144 13.32 16.04 3.84
N GLU A 145 13.83 15.02 3.14
CA GLU A 145 15.27 14.78 2.92
C GLU A 145 15.99 16.02 2.35
N ASN A 146 15.36 16.72 1.39
CA ASN A 146 15.90 17.94 0.80
C ASN A 146 16.15 19.08 1.80
N HIS A 147 15.47 19.07 2.95
CA HIS A 147 15.56 20.13 3.96
C HIS A 147 16.25 19.69 5.27
N VAL A 148 16.51 18.39 5.48
CA VAL A 148 17.10 17.84 6.71
C VAL A 148 18.37 18.57 7.13
N TRP A 149 19.27 18.81 6.19
CA TRP A 149 20.55 19.44 6.51
C TRP A 149 20.38 20.90 6.95
N HIS A 150 19.44 21.63 6.34
CA HIS A 150 19.09 22.98 6.78
C HIS A 150 18.49 22.99 8.19
N PHE A 151 17.68 21.99 8.54
CA PHE A 151 17.11 21.86 9.88
C PHE A 151 18.17 21.59 10.94
N ARG A 152 19.16 20.73 10.64
CA ARG A 152 20.30 20.46 11.53
C ARG A 152 21.13 21.73 11.78
N TRP A 153 21.46 22.45 10.71
CA TRP A 153 22.20 23.72 10.79
C TRP A 153 21.49 24.82 11.58
N TYR A 154 20.16 24.86 11.49
CA TYR A 154 19.37 25.79 12.26
C TYR A 154 19.47 25.48 13.76
N LEU A 155 19.31 24.22 14.15
CA LEU A 155 19.35 23.78 15.54
C LEU A 155 20.75 23.88 16.17
N ASP A 156 21.81 23.67 15.39
CA ASP A 156 23.20 23.81 15.84
C ASP A 156 23.65 25.28 15.92
N GLY A 157 22.80 26.23 15.49
CA GLY A 157 23.04 27.67 15.59
C GLY A 157 23.98 28.26 14.53
N THR A 158 24.54 27.44 13.64
CA THR A 158 25.51 27.87 12.61
C THR A 158 24.87 28.51 11.38
N GLY A 159 23.55 28.37 11.20
CA GLY A 159 22.82 28.84 10.03
C GLY A 159 21.41 29.35 10.34
N LYS A 160 21.27 30.20 11.38
CA LYS A 160 19.95 30.69 11.82
C LYS A 160 19.33 31.64 10.79
N ASN A 161 18.27 31.20 10.12
CA ASN A 161 17.45 32.00 9.22
C ASN A 161 15.98 31.57 9.33
N ASP A 162 15.24 32.27 10.19
CA ASP A 162 13.85 31.93 10.54
C ASP A 162 12.93 32.01 9.31
N THR A 163 13.10 33.03 8.47
CA THR A 163 12.28 33.25 7.26
C THR A 163 12.41 32.10 6.25
N VAL A 164 13.63 31.57 6.06
CA VAL A 164 13.85 30.42 5.17
C VAL A 164 13.28 29.14 5.77
N MET A 165 13.42 28.95 7.08
CA MET A 165 12.84 27.78 7.76
C MET A 165 11.32 27.77 7.67
N GLU A 166 10.67 28.91 7.90
CA GLU A 166 9.22 29.05 7.74
C GLU A 166 8.76 28.67 6.34
N LYS A 167 9.49 29.08 5.29
CA LYS A 167 9.19 28.70 3.91
C LYS A 167 9.25 27.19 3.69
N PHE A 168 10.29 26.52 4.19
CA PHE A 168 10.41 25.06 4.09
C PHE A 168 9.33 24.34 4.90
N LEU A 169 8.99 24.85 6.08
CA LEU A 169 7.92 24.29 6.90
C LEU A 169 6.56 24.42 6.22
N LEU A 170 6.28 25.55 5.55
CA LEU A 170 5.06 25.73 4.77
C LEU A 170 4.97 24.73 3.62
N GLU A 171 6.06 24.56 2.85
CA GLU A 171 6.13 23.57 1.77
C GLU A 171 5.84 22.15 2.27
N LEU A 172 6.49 21.70 3.35
CA LEU A 172 6.26 20.38 3.93
C LEU A 172 4.86 20.23 4.55
N GLN A 173 4.30 21.32 5.07
CA GLN A 173 2.96 21.34 5.65
C GLN A 173 1.87 21.11 4.59
N GLU A 174 2.05 21.59 3.36
CA GLU A 174 1.11 21.36 2.25
C GLU A 174 0.94 19.87 1.89
N TYR A 175 1.97 19.06 2.13
CA TYR A 175 1.85 17.60 1.97
C TYR A 175 0.98 16.99 3.07
N LEU A 176 1.14 17.45 4.32
CA LEU A 176 0.52 16.82 5.49
C LEU A 176 -0.91 17.28 5.74
N LEU A 177 -1.17 18.57 5.58
CA LEU A 177 -2.39 19.23 6.04
C LEU A 177 -3.18 19.83 4.87
N GLU A 178 -4.50 19.81 5.02
CA GLU A 178 -5.42 20.57 4.20
C GLU A 178 -6.19 21.53 5.11
N LYS A 179 -6.15 22.81 4.77
CA LYS A 179 -6.93 23.85 5.43
C LYS A 179 -8.18 24.10 4.61
N ASN A 180 -9.34 23.96 5.24
CA ASN A 180 -10.60 24.41 4.67
C ASN A 180 -11.09 25.59 5.50
N GLU A 181 -11.22 26.74 4.85
CA GLU A 181 -11.78 27.96 5.43
C GLU A 181 -13.22 28.07 4.99
N GLN A 182 -14.12 28.30 5.94
CA GLN A 182 -15.55 28.48 5.69
C GLN A 182 -16.06 29.65 6.52
N ASP A 183 -16.80 30.53 5.87
CA ASP A 183 -17.56 31.56 6.55
C ASP A 183 -18.95 31.02 6.89
N ILE A 184 -19.19 30.81 8.19
CA ILE A 184 -20.50 30.38 8.68
C ILE A 184 -21.30 31.65 9.02
N PRO A 185 -22.45 31.91 8.39
CA PRO A 185 -23.29 33.03 8.77
C PRO A 185 -23.74 32.91 10.23
N THR A 186 -23.57 33.96 11.02
CA THR A 186 -23.94 33.98 12.44
C THR A 186 -25.22 34.77 12.68
N GLU A 187 -25.45 35.83 11.89
CA GLU A 187 -26.63 36.67 11.99
C GLU A 187 -27.19 37.00 10.61
N TYR A 188 -28.52 37.13 10.54
CA TYR A 188 -29.27 37.50 9.36
C TYR A 188 -30.14 38.73 9.67
N ASP A 189 -30.31 39.62 8.71
CA ASP A 189 -31.22 40.77 8.82
C ASP A 189 -32.69 40.32 8.71
N GLU A 190 -33.63 41.23 8.97
CA GLU A 190 -35.08 40.98 8.84
C GLU A 190 -35.51 40.59 7.41
N ASN A 191 -34.66 40.81 6.41
CA ASN A 191 -34.86 40.45 5.01
C ASN A 191 -34.17 39.14 4.60
N GLY A 192 -33.49 38.45 5.53
CA GLY A 192 -32.76 37.20 5.28
C GLY A 192 -31.36 37.35 4.70
N ASN A 193 -30.78 38.56 4.64
CA ASN A 193 -29.40 38.78 4.21
C ASN A 193 -28.41 38.57 5.37
N ILE A 194 -27.23 38.06 5.07
CA ILE A 194 -26.18 37.79 6.06
C ILE A 194 -25.61 39.11 6.60
N VAL A 195 -25.67 39.32 7.91
CA VAL A 195 -25.20 40.54 8.61
C VAL A 195 -23.80 40.33 9.19
N SER A 196 -23.51 39.13 9.69
CA SER A 196 -22.20 38.79 10.24
C SER A 196 -21.85 37.33 9.94
N THR A 197 -20.59 37.07 9.62
CA THR A 197 -20.04 35.73 9.40
C THR A 197 -19.00 35.41 10.47
N CYS A 198 -18.99 34.18 10.93
CA CYS A 198 -17.94 33.61 11.76
C CYS A 198 -16.96 32.87 10.84
N HIS A 199 -15.71 33.32 10.85
CA HIS A 199 -14.65 32.68 10.08
C HIS A 199 -14.21 31.40 10.79
N HIS A 200 -14.52 30.25 10.19
CA HIS A 200 -14.21 28.93 10.72
C HIS A 200 -13.17 28.23 9.85
N SER A 201 -12.01 27.90 10.43
CA SER A 201 -10.99 27.12 9.75
C SER A 201 -10.93 25.69 10.31
N THR A 202 -10.95 24.70 9.43
CA THR A 202 -10.70 23.30 9.78
C THR A 202 -9.42 22.81 9.14
N VAL A 203 -8.57 22.19 9.95
CA VAL A 203 -7.30 21.64 9.52
C VAL A 203 -7.40 20.12 9.59
N LYS A 204 -7.18 19.44 8.47
CA LYS A 204 -7.28 17.98 8.38
C LYS A 204 -5.96 17.37 7.93
N PRO A 205 -5.51 16.24 8.51
CA PRO A 205 -4.29 15.56 8.09
C PRO A 205 -4.52 14.80 6.78
N LYS A 206 -4.47 15.54 5.67
CA LYS A 206 -4.77 15.10 4.30
C LYS A 206 -4.04 13.81 3.94
N LEU A 207 -2.72 13.76 4.10
CA LEU A 207 -1.92 12.59 3.72
C LEU A 207 -2.35 11.34 4.50
N VAL A 208 -2.50 11.48 5.82
CA VAL A 208 -2.89 10.38 6.71
C VAL A 208 -4.30 9.88 6.38
N LEU A 209 -5.25 10.78 6.17
CA LEU A 209 -6.64 10.41 5.87
C LEU A 209 -6.77 9.73 4.51
N ASN A 210 -6.13 10.28 3.48
CA ASN A 210 -6.17 9.71 2.13
C ASN A 210 -5.60 8.29 2.13
N ILE A 211 -4.43 8.09 2.75
CA ILE A 211 -3.82 6.76 2.77
C ILE A 211 -4.64 5.79 3.64
N ARG A 212 -5.17 6.22 4.79
CA ARG A 212 -6.05 5.37 5.61
C ARG A 212 -7.29 4.91 4.83
N LYS A 213 -7.87 5.81 4.03
CA LYS A 213 -9.02 5.48 3.17
C LYS A 213 -8.65 4.42 2.13
N GLU A 214 -7.51 4.56 1.46
CA GLU A 214 -7.04 3.58 0.48
C GLU A 214 -6.72 2.21 1.13
N LEU A 215 -6.06 2.21 2.30
CA LEU A 215 -5.74 1.01 3.07
C LEU A 215 -6.98 0.23 3.50
N ASN A 216 -8.04 0.92 3.93
CA ASN A 216 -9.29 0.32 4.37
C ASN A 216 -10.27 0.06 3.21
N GLY A 217 -9.98 0.56 2.01
CA GLY A 217 -10.81 0.44 0.81
C GLY A 217 -10.28 -0.61 -0.16
N ARG A 218 -9.84 -0.16 -1.34
CA ARG A 218 -9.40 -1.05 -2.42
C ARG A 218 -8.19 -1.90 -2.03
N TYR A 219 -7.28 -1.41 -1.19
CA TYR A 219 -6.19 -2.24 -0.69
C TYR A 219 -6.70 -3.46 0.10
N TYR A 220 -7.70 -3.26 0.94
CA TYR A 220 -8.33 -4.33 1.72
C TYR A 220 -8.96 -5.39 0.80
N GLU A 221 -9.62 -4.96 -0.29
CA GLU A 221 -10.14 -5.87 -1.30
C GLU A 221 -9.04 -6.68 -2.00
N ILE A 222 -7.87 -6.09 -2.27
CA ILE A 222 -6.75 -6.79 -2.90
C ILE A 222 -6.19 -7.86 -1.96
N MET A 223 -6.17 -7.58 -0.65
CA MET A 223 -5.64 -8.47 0.37
C MET A 223 -6.57 -9.68 0.63
N TYR A 224 -7.85 -9.44 0.93
CA TYR A 224 -8.79 -10.49 1.34
C TYR A 224 -9.78 -10.94 0.25
N GLY A 225 -9.92 -10.15 -0.81
CA GLY A 225 -10.89 -10.38 -1.87
C GLY A 225 -12.24 -9.70 -1.60
N LYS A 226 -12.96 -9.41 -2.69
CA LYS A 226 -14.22 -8.66 -2.69
C LYS A 226 -15.34 -9.29 -1.86
N LYS A 227 -15.40 -10.62 -1.76
CA LYS A 227 -16.47 -11.33 -1.03
C LYS A 227 -16.37 -11.15 0.48
N ILE A 228 -15.15 -11.19 1.02
CA ILE A 228 -14.91 -11.02 2.47
C ILE A 228 -15.19 -9.57 2.84
N THR A 229 -14.64 -8.64 2.06
CA THR A 229 -14.84 -7.19 2.25
C THR A 229 -16.32 -6.80 2.31
N LYS A 230 -17.14 -7.28 1.37
CA LYS A 230 -18.59 -7.01 1.37
C LYS A 230 -19.31 -7.56 2.62
N ARG A 231 -18.90 -8.73 3.12
CA ARG A 231 -19.52 -9.30 4.33
C ARG A 231 -19.20 -8.45 5.57
N GLU A 232 -17.97 -7.99 5.69
CA GLU A 232 -17.55 -7.17 6.84
C GLU A 232 -18.14 -5.76 6.80
N MET A 233 -18.20 -5.12 5.62
CA MET A 233 -18.88 -3.83 5.47
C MET A 233 -20.36 -3.93 5.84
N ASN A 234 -21.07 -4.96 5.34
CA ASN A 234 -22.48 -5.19 5.68
C ASN A 234 -22.68 -5.50 7.18
N SER A 235 -21.70 -6.14 7.83
CA SER A 235 -21.78 -6.44 9.27
C SER A 235 -21.58 -5.19 10.12
N GLN A 236 -20.70 -4.27 9.70
CA GLN A 236 -20.49 -2.98 10.37
C GLN A 236 -21.69 -2.04 10.20
N GLU A 237 -22.31 -2.02 9.03
CA GLU A 237 -23.56 -1.25 8.80
C GLU A 237 -24.73 -1.80 9.62
N ALA A 238 -24.83 -3.12 9.78
CA ALA A 238 -25.86 -3.73 10.63
C ALA A 238 -25.65 -3.42 12.12
N GLN A 239 -24.41 -3.21 12.57
CA GLN A 239 -24.10 -2.84 13.96
C GLN A 239 -24.26 -1.34 14.26
N ASN A 240 -24.09 -0.47 13.27
CA ASN A 240 -24.27 0.98 13.46
C ASN A 240 -25.74 1.42 13.35
N ASN A 241 -26.62 0.58 12.78
CA ASN A 241 -28.03 0.87 12.54
C ASN A 241 -28.99 0.11 13.49
N GLY A 242 -28.47 -0.60 14.49
CA GLY A 242 -29.24 -1.32 15.52
C GLY A 242 -28.97 -0.77 16.90
#